data_AF-A0A1G6TR86-F1
#
_entry.id   AF-A0A1G6TR86-F1
#
_cell.length_a   1.000
_cell.length_b   1.000
_cell.length_c   1.000
_cell.angle_alpha   90.00
_cell.angle_beta   90.00
_cell.angle_gamma   90.00
#
_symmetry.space_group_name_H-M   'P 1'
#
loop_
_entity.id
_entity.type
_entity.pdbx_description
1 polymer ?
#
loop_
_entity_poly.entity_id
_entity_poly.type
_entity_poly.pdbx_seq_one_letter_code
_entity_poly.pdbx_strand_id
1 'polypeptide(L)'
;MSGVRPLRPGGGPGRWTLAAVAAVQLAAQAAGHVVALRRRRPFDVPFLTGSPEHLVRDWLWFGTAYSAPPYLLGPQLWAAARLVRGDDDRARWVLRWLGTGLTVGYLGERCSRVRVRPGGFDAVETPVVLAGWGGALALAVLARPGTRPGA
;
A
#
# COMPACT_ATOMS: atom_id res chain seq x y z
N MET A 1 28.13 -35.26 21.36
CA MET A 1 28.56 -33.96 20.82
C MET A 1 27.42 -33.42 19.96
N SER A 2 26.63 -32.50 20.52
CA SER A 2 25.43 -31.95 19.88
C SER A 2 25.82 -30.97 18.78
N GLY A 3 25.37 -31.25 17.56
CA GLY A 3 25.51 -30.34 16.42
C GLY A 3 24.67 -29.10 16.64
N VAL A 4 25.33 -27.97 16.92
CA VAL A 4 24.70 -26.65 16.89
C VAL A 4 24.32 -26.37 15.43
N ARG A 5 23.02 -26.46 15.12
CA ARG A 5 22.47 -25.94 13.87
C ARG A 5 22.60 -24.41 13.92
N PRO A 6 23.36 -23.77 13.02
CA PRO A 6 23.37 -22.31 12.97
C PRO A 6 21.97 -21.82 12.60
N LEU A 7 21.41 -20.93 13.42
CA LEU A 7 20.23 -20.14 13.08
C LEU A 7 20.55 -19.36 11.82
N ARG A 8 19.96 -19.75 10.68
CA ARG A 8 20.10 -19.01 9.42
C ARG A 8 19.47 -17.62 9.57
N PRO A 9 20.23 -16.51 9.52
CA PRO A 9 19.66 -15.20 9.36
C PRO A 9 19.48 -14.95 7.85
N GLY A 10 18.25 -14.85 7.35
CA GLY A 10 18.06 -14.48 5.94
C GLY A 10 16.74 -14.86 5.25
N GLY A 11 15.72 -15.30 5.98
CA GLY A 11 14.39 -15.45 5.39
C GLY A 11 13.69 -14.09 5.29
N GLY A 12 13.62 -13.50 4.09
CA GLY A 12 12.65 -12.43 3.85
C GLY A 12 11.24 -12.89 4.27
N PRO A 13 10.33 -11.96 4.59
CA PRO A 13 9.00 -12.29 5.10
C PRO A 13 8.30 -13.31 4.21
N GLY A 14 7.67 -14.31 4.84
CA GLY A 14 7.01 -15.40 4.13
C GLY A 14 5.93 -14.90 3.18
N ARG A 15 5.66 -15.64 2.09
CA ARG A 15 4.64 -15.27 1.09
C ARG A 15 3.28 -14.92 1.71
N TRP A 16 2.90 -15.60 2.79
CA TRP A 16 1.66 -15.35 3.52
C TRP A 16 1.66 -14.01 4.24
N THR A 17 2.79 -13.59 4.84
CA THR A 17 2.93 -12.27 5.44
C THR A 17 2.77 -11.19 4.38
N LEU A 18 3.45 -11.32 3.24
CA LEU A 18 3.32 -10.36 2.14
C LEU A 18 1.91 -10.32 1.54
N ALA A 19 1.27 -11.48 1.37
CA ALA A 19 -0.11 -11.56 0.91
C ALA A 19 -1.09 -10.91 1.90
N ALA A 20 -0.92 -11.15 3.20
CA ALA A 20 -1.75 -10.53 4.24
C ALA A 20 -1.59 -9.01 4.27
N VAL A 21 -0.35 -8.50 4.21
CA VAL A 21 -0.08 -7.06 4.12
C VAL A 21 -0.69 -6.47 2.85
N ALA A 22 -0.53 -7.13 1.70
CA ALA A 22 -1.12 -6.68 0.45
C ALA A 22 -2.65 -6.64 0.51
N ALA A 23 -3.29 -7.61 1.16
CA ALA A 23 -4.73 -7.66 1.36
C ALA A 23 -5.23 -6.55 2.29
N VAL A 24 -4.56 -6.32 3.43
CA VAL A 24 -4.88 -5.20 4.34
C VAL A 24 -4.75 -3.86 3.61
N GLN A 25 -3.69 -3.71 2.82
CA GLN A 25 -3.47 -2.50 2.04
C GLN A 25 -4.59 -2.31 1.00
N LEU A 26 -4.96 -3.34 0.23
CA LEU A 26 -6.07 -3.29 -0.73
C LEU A 26 -7.41 -2.96 -0.06
N ALA A 27 -7.68 -3.54 1.11
CA ALA A 27 -8.87 -3.22 1.90
C ALA A 27 -8.88 -1.76 2.36
N ALA A 28 -7.73 -1.22 2.79
CA ALA A 28 -7.60 0.19 3.13
C ALA A 28 -7.83 1.10 1.91
N GLN A 29 -7.35 0.72 0.72
CA GLN A 29 -7.62 1.46 -0.52
C GLN A 29 -9.12 1.47 -0.86
N ALA A 30 -9.79 0.32 -0.76
CA ALA A 30 -11.24 0.24 -0.99
C ALA A 30 -12.02 1.09 0.03
N ALA A 31 -11.69 0.98 1.32
CA ALA A 31 -12.29 1.80 2.37
C ALA A 31 -12.03 3.29 2.16
N GLY A 32 -10.80 3.65 1.77
CA GLY A 32 -10.41 5.02 1.44
C GLY A 32 -11.21 5.59 0.28
N HIS A 33 -11.43 4.80 -0.78
CA HIS A 33 -12.27 5.23 -1.90
C HIS A 33 -13.71 5.50 -1.44
N VAL A 34 -14.30 4.58 -0.65
CA VAL A 34 -15.66 4.76 -0.11
C VAL A 34 -15.76 5.99 0.79
N VAL A 35 -14.78 6.21 1.67
CA VAL A 35 -14.74 7.39 2.54
C VAL A 35 -14.58 8.66 1.73
N ALA A 36 -13.72 8.67 0.72
CA ALA A 36 -13.52 9.82 -0.15
C ALA A 36 -14.79 10.18 -0.92
N LEU A 37 -15.54 9.20 -1.43
CA LEU A 37 -16.83 9.45 -2.08
C LEU A 37 -17.87 10.00 -1.09
N ARG A 38 -18.04 9.35 0.07
CA ARG A 38 -19.02 9.75 1.08
C ARG A 38 -18.77 11.15 1.64
N ARG A 39 -17.50 11.52 1.79
CA ARG A 39 -17.08 12.81 2.35
C ARG A 39 -16.62 13.82 1.31
N ARG A 40 -16.83 13.52 0.03
CA ARG A 40 -16.46 14.35 -1.12
C ARG A 40 -15.02 14.87 -1.05
N ARG A 41 -14.06 13.95 -0.85
CA ARG A 41 -12.63 14.26 -0.74
C ARG A 41 -11.91 14.03 -2.08
N PRO A 42 -11.72 15.07 -2.91
CA PRO A 42 -10.86 14.95 -4.09
C PRO A 42 -9.42 14.74 -3.66
N PHE A 43 -8.59 14.23 -4.57
CA PHE A 43 -7.14 14.24 -4.36
C PHE A 43 -6.62 15.69 -4.30
N ASP A 44 -5.60 15.94 -3.50
CA ASP A 44 -4.94 17.23 -3.34
C ASP A 44 -3.43 17.02 -3.12
N VAL A 45 -2.68 16.99 -4.23
CA VAL A 45 -1.23 16.81 -4.27
C VAL A 45 -0.53 18.14 -4.65
N PRO A 46 0.78 18.33 -4.42
CA PRO A 46 1.41 19.66 -4.43
C PRO A 46 1.32 20.44 -5.75
N PHE A 47 0.94 19.81 -6.86
CA PHE A 47 0.82 20.43 -8.18
C PHE A 47 -0.51 20.14 -8.88
N LEU A 48 -1.40 19.34 -8.28
CA LEU A 48 -2.65 18.92 -8.91
C LEU A 48 -3.70 18.67 -7.83
N THR A 49 -4.89 19.21 -8.04
CA THR A 49 -6.03 19.03 -7.14
C THR A 49 -7.24 18.64 -7.97
N GLY A 50 -7.98 17.63 -7.52
CA GLY A 50 -9.21 17.18 -8.17
C GLY A 50 -10.42 18.02 -7.81
N SER A 51 -11.59 17.67 -8.35
CA SER A 51 -12.86 18.33 -8.04
C SER A 51 -13.85 17.34 -7.40
N PRO A 52 -14.61 17.75 -6.37
CA PRO A 52 -15.66 16.93 -5.77
C PRO A 52 -16.72 16.42 -6.77
N GLU A 53 -16.99 17.21 -7.81
CA GLU A 53 -17.97 16.93 -8.86
C GLU A 53 -17.50 15.83 -9.82
N HIS A 54 -16.18 15.63 -9.93
CA HIS A 54 -15.55 14.73 -10.89
C HIS A 54 -14.84 13.54 -10.24
N LEU A 55 -15.10 13.28 -8.96
CA LEU A 55 -14.40 12.28 -8.14
C LEU A 55 -14.20 10.91 -8.81
N VAL A 56 -15.24 10.36 -9.44
CA VAL A 56 -15.14 9.04 -10.07
C VAL A 56 -14.24 9.08 -11.30
N ARG A 57 -14.37 10.10 -12.14
CA ARG A 57 -13.53 10.28 -13.33
C ARG A 57 -12.07 10.52 -12.93
N ASP A 58 -11.87 11.39 -11.96
CA ASP A 58 -10.56 11.73 -11.43
C ASP A 58 -9.91 10.51 -10.76
N TRP A 59 -10.70 9.66 -10.08
CA TRP A 59 -10.23 8.41 -9.50
C TRP A 59 -9.67 7.43 -10.52
N LEU A 60 -10.17 7.42 -11.76
CA LEU A 60 -9.64 6.51 -12.79
C LEU A 60 -8.17 6.81 -13.14
N TRP A 61 -7.75 8.08 -13.02
CA TRP A 61 -6.45 8.56 -13.48
C TRP A 61 -5.51 8.99 -12.36
N PHE A 62 -6.03 9.61 -11.31
CA PHE A 62 -5.23 10.22 -10.23
C PHE A 62 -5.52 9.62 -8.86
N GLY A 63 -6.65 8.92 -8.72
CA GLY A 63 -7.12 8.42 -7.44
C GLY A 63 -8.04 9.40 -6.70
N THR A 64 -8.17 9.20 -5.41
CA THR A 64 -8.89 10.08 -4.47
C THR A 64 -7.95 10.46 -3.33
N ALA A 65 -8.40 11.28 -2.38
CA ALA A 65 -7.63 11.59 -1.17
C ALA A 65 -7.10 10.38 -0.39
N TYR A 66 -7.75 9.20 -0.50
CA TYR A 66 -7.40 8.02 0.30
C TYR A 66 -7.31 6.72 -0.51
N SER A 67 -7.38 6.80 -1.84
CA SER A 67 -7.27 5.61 -2.70
C SER A 67 -6.51 5.93 -3.98
N ALA A 68 -5.62 5.03 -4.36
CA ALA A 68 -4.94 5.03 -5.64
C ALA A 68 -5.94 4.74 -6.79
N PRO A 69 -5.57 5.11 -8.02
CA PRO A 69 -6.35 4.78 -9.21
C PRO A 69 -6.31 3.27 -9.53
N PRO A 70 -7.34 2.74 -10.23
CA PRO A 70 -7.49 1.31 -10.50
C PRO A 70 -6.30 0.66 -11.20
N TYR A 71 -5.61 1.38 -12.10
CA TYR A 71 -4.47 0.85 -12.83
C TYR A 71 -3.25 0.58 -11.94
N LEU A 72 -3.21 1.12 -10.71
CA LEU A 72 -2.23 0.74 -9.67
C LEU A 72 -2.74 -0.37 -8.76
N LEU A 73 -4.05 -0.41 -8.47
CA LEU A 73 -4.66 -1.43 -7.62
C LEU A 73 -4.74 -2.81 -8.30
N GLY A 74 -4.98 -2.84 -9.62
CA GLY A 74 -5.03 -4.05 -10.42
C GLY A 74 -3.74 -4.89 -10.34
N PRO A 75 -2.57 -4.31 -10.63
CA PRO A 75 -1.29 -4.98 -10.47
C PRO A 75 -1.00 -5.46 -9.04
N GLN A 76 -1.43 -4.71 -8.01
CA GLN A 76 -1.30 -5.15 -6.62
C GLN A 76 -2.16 -6.37 -6.31
N LEU A 77 -3.43 -6.36 -6.75
CA LEU A 77 -4.34 -7.49 -6.61
C LEU A 77 -3.80 -8.73 -7.34
N TRP A 78 -3.29 -8.55 -8.55
CA TRP A 78 -2.62 -9.61 -9.31
C TRP A 78 -1.44 -10.20 -8.52
N ALA A 79 -0.55 -9.34 -8.00
CA ALA A 79 0.63 -9.79 -7.26
C ALA A 79 0.25 -10.52 -5.97
N ALA A 80 -0.74 -10.03 -5.23
CA ALA A 80 -1.27 -10.69 -4.04
C ALA A 80 -1.82 -12.09 -4.41
N ALA A 81 -2.61 -12.19 -5.47
CA ALA A 81 -3.17 -13.45 -5.94
C ALA A 81 -2.10 -14.44 -6.44
N ARG A 82 -0.96 -13.95 -6.96
CA ARG A 82 0.20 -14.79 -7.30
C ARG A 82 0.87 -15.36 -6.05
N LEU A 83 1.09 -14.54 -5.03
CA LEU A 83 1.71 -14.97 -3.77
C LEU A 83 0.89 -16.02 -3.01
N VAL A 84 -0.44 -15.94 -3.09
CA VAL A 84 -1.33 -16.96 -2.51
C VAL A 84 -1.17 -18.32 -3.22
N ARG A 85 -0.87 -18.32 -4.53
CA ARG A 85 -0.68 -19.54 -5.32
C ARG A 85 0.71 -20.14 -5.19
N GLY A 86 1.72 -19.34 -4.84
CA GLY A 86 3.09 -19.80 -4.68
C GLY A 86 4.08 -18.67 -4.51
N ASP A 87 5.34 -19.02 -4.25
CA ASP A 87 6.43 -18.05 -4.22
C ASP A 87 6.69 -17.49 -5.64
N ASP A 88 6.67 -16.16 -5.77
CA ASP A 88 6.82 -15.47 -7.05
C ASP A 88 7.64 -14.17 -6.87
N ASP A 89 8.86 -14.15 -7.41
CA ASP A 89 9.77 -13.01 -7.30
C ASP A 89 9.27 -11.77 -8.06
N ARG A 90 8.54 -11.96 -9.18
CA ARG A 90 7.94 -10.86 -9.94
C ARG A 90 6.81 -10.22 -9.16
N ALA A 91 5.99 -11.02 -8.49
CA ALA A 91 4.93 -10.51 -7.61
C ALA A 91 5.52 -9.67 -6.47
N ARG A 92 6.60 -10.14 -5.82
CA ARG A 92 7.32 -9.37 -4.80
C ARG A 92 7.86 -8.05 -5.35
N TRP A 93 8.50 -8.09 -6.52
CA TRP A 93 9.01 -6.89 -7.18
C TRP A 93 7.91 -5.86 -7.47
N VAL A 94 6.75 -6.30 -7.98
CA VAL A 94 5.57 -5.44 -8.22
C VAL A 94 5.09 -4.81 -6.91
N LEU A 95 4.89 -5.61 -5.86
CA LEU A 95 4.45 -5.09 -4.55
C LEU A 95 5.45 -4.09 -3.97
N ARG A 96 6.75 -4.30 -4.18
CA ARG A 96 7.78 -3.36 -3.72
C ARG A 96 7.63 -2.01 -4.41
N TRP A 97 7.52 -2.00 -5.73
CA TRP A 97 7.40 -0.76 -6.50
C TRP A 97 6.10 -0.02 -6.21
N LEU A 98 4.99 -0.75 -6.15
CA LEU A 98 3.69 -0.16 -5.79
C LEU A 98 3.73 0.37 -4.36
N GLY A 99 4.25 -0.40 -3.40
CA GLY A 99 4.42 0.06 -2.01
C GLY A 99 5.22 1.35 -1.93
N THR A 100 6.33 1.45 -2.66
CA THR A 100 7.14 2.68 -2.73
C THR A 100 6.36 3.84 -3.34
N GLY A 101 5.73 3.65 -4.50
CA GLY A 101 4.96 4.69 -5.18
C GLY A 101 3.79 5.19 -4.34
N LEU A 102 3.05 4.28 -3.72
CA LEU A 102 1.94 4.61 -2.83
C LEU A 102 2.40 5.34 -1.57
N THR A 103 3.54 4.95 -0.99
CA THR A 103 4.16 5.65 0.15
C THR A 103 4.46 7.11 -0.21
N VAL A 104 5.01 7.36 -1.39
CA VAL A 104 5.22 8.73 -1.90
C VAL A 104 3.89 9.46 -2.10
N GLY A 105 2.87 8.77 -2.64
CA GLY A 105 1.52 9.31 -2.80
C GLY A 105 0.91 9.79 -1.48
N TYR A 106 0.98 8.99 -0.41
CA TYR A 106 0.48 9.36 0.92
C TYR A 106 1.20 10.60 1.50
N LEU A 107 2.49 10.75 1.23
CA LEU A 107 3.25 11.95 1.64
C LEU A 107 2.83 13.18 0.83
N GLY A 108 2.56 13.01 -0.46
CA GLY A 108 2.13 14.07 -1.38
C GLY A 108 0.69 14.54 -1.14
N GLU A 109 -0.18 13.68 -0.63
CA GLU A 109 -1.60 13.98 -0.44
C GLU A 109 -1.86 14.80 0.83
N ARG A 110 -2.47 15.98 0.67
CA ARG A 110 -2.74 16.91 1.78
C ARG A 110 -3.64 16.30 2.83
N CYS A 111 -4.70 15.61 2.43
CA CYS A 111 -5.64 15.00 3.37
C CYS A 111 -4.94 13.99 4.27
N SER A 112 -4.09 13.13 3.67
CA SER A 112 -3.28 12.15 4.40
C SER A 112 -2.33 12.82 5.39
N ARG A 113 -1.61 13.87 4.97
CA ARG A 113 -0.72 14.64 5.86
C ARG A 113 -1.45 15.27 7.04
N VAL A 114 -2.65 15.81 6.82
CA VAL A 114 -3.45 16.40 7.90
C VAL A 114 -3.80 15.33 8.94
N ARG A 115 -4.21 14.14 8.51
CA ARG A 115 -4.68 13.07 9.44
C ARG A 115 -3.60 12.45 10.32
N VAL A 116 -2.32 12.65 9.99
CA VAL A 116 -1.18 12.13 10.76
C VAL A 116 -0.47 13.23 11.58
N ARG A 117 -0.90 14.48 11.48
CA ARG A 117 -0.38 15.59 12.30
C ARG A 117 -1.12 15.68 13.64
N PRO A 118 -0.46 16.18 14.70
CA PRO A 118 -1.13 16.53 15.95
C PRO A 118 -2.35 17.43 15.68
N GLY A 119 -3.51 17.10 16.29
CA GLY A 119 -4.77 17.83 16.10
C GLY A 119 -5.55 17.51 14.83
N GLY A 120 -5.02 16.67 13.92
CA GLY A 120 -5.70 16.29 12.67
C GLY A 120 -6.51 14.99 12.73
N PHE A 121 -6.64 14.37 13.92
CA PHE A 121 -7.30 13.08 14.09
C PHE A 121 -8.77 13.11 13.65
N ASP A 122 -9.17 12.08 12.92
CA ASP A 122 -10.55 11.78 12.57
C ASP A 122 -10.79 10.28 12.75
N ALA A 123 -11.84 9.93 13.49
CA ALA A 123 -12.11 8.55 13.89
C ALA A 123 -12.35 7.59 12.71
N VAL A 124 -12.63 8.11 11.51
CA VAL A 124 -12.85 7.31 10.30
C VAL A 124 -11.67 7.44 9.34
N GLU A 125 -11.23 8.66 9.05
CA GLU A 125 -10.18 8.90 8.04
C GLU A 125 -8.79 8.53 8.55
N THR A 126 -8.46 8.79 9.82
CA THR A 126 -7.15 8.46 10.38
C THR A 126 -6.84 6.95 10.34
N PRO A 127 -7.71 6.03 10.81
CA PRO A 127 -7.38 4.60 10.73
C PRO A 127 -7.23 4.11 9.28
N VAL A 128 -8.01 4.65 8.34
CA VAL A 128 -7.87 4.33 6.90
C VAL A 128 -6.51 4.76 6.37
N VAL A 129 -6.10 6.01 6.66
CA VAL A 129 -4.78 6.53 6.25
C VAL A 129 -3.65 5.71 6.86
N LEU A 130 -3.74 5.39 8.16
CA LEU A 130 -2.69 4.62 8.84
C LEU A 130 -2.58 3.19 8.31
N ALA A 131 -3.70 2.51 8.07
CA ALA A 131 -3.70 1.17 7.49
C ALA A 131 -3.16 1.18 6.05
N GLY A 132 -3.61 2.14 5.24
CA GLY A 132 -3.21 2.26 3.84
C GLY A 132 -1.74 2.64 3.66
N TRP A 133 -1.27 3.64 4.42
CA TRP A 133 0.11 4.10 4.36
C TRP A 133 1.07 3.11 5.03
N GLY A 134 0.72 2.61 6.21
CA GLY A 134 1.50 1.57 6.89
C GLY A 134 1.62 0.30 6.05
N GLY A 135 0.54 -0.13 5.40
CA GLY A 135 0.55 -1.24 4.46
C GLY A 135 1.45 -0.97 3.24
N ALA A 136 1.39 0.22 2.65
CA ALA A 136 2.26 0.60 1.53
C ALA A 136 3.75 0.57 1.91
N LEU A 137 4.09 1.13 3.07
CA LEU A 137 5.46 1.12 3.60
C LEU A 137 5.93 -0.30 3.89
N ALA A 138 5.07 -1.12 4.50
CA ALA A 138 5.35 -2.52 4.76
C ALA A 138 5.63 -3.28 3.45
N LEU A 139 4.82 -3.11 2.40
CA LEU A 139 5.11 -3.72 1.09
C LEU A 139 6.46 -3.28 0.51
N ALA A 140 6.79 -1.98 0.60
CA ALA A 140 8.05 -1.44 0.10
C ALA A 140 9.29 -2.04 0.81
N VAL A 141 9.18 -2.31 2.11
CA VAL A 141 10.27 -2.82 2.93
C VAL A 141 10.34 -4.35 2.89
N LEU A 142 9.19 -5.02 3.05
CA LEU A 142 9.09 -6.47 3.19
C LEU A 142 9.29 -7.21 1.87
N ALA A 143 8.92 -6.62 0.74
CA ALA A 143 9.04 -7.27 -0.57
C ALA A 143 10.45 -7.21 -1.17
N ARG A 144 11.47 -6.91 -0.36
CA ARG A 144 12.88 -6.99 -0.76
C ARG A 144 13.26 -8.46 -1.00
N PRO A 145 14.03 -8.76 -2.06
CA PRO A 145 14.60 -10.09 -2.23
C PRO A 145 15.43 -10.46 -0.99
N GLY A 146 15.20 -11.66 -0.43
CA GLY A 146 16.14 -12.22 0.53
C GLY A 146 17.46 -12.48 -0.20
N THR A 147 18.59 -12.19 0.45
CA THR A 147 19.90 -12.60 -0.04
C THR A 147 19.89 -14.13 -0.17
N ARG A 148 19.79 -14.64 -1.40
CA ARG A 148 20.08 -16.05 -1.68
C ARG A 148 21.57 -16.25 -1.42
N PRO A 149 21.99 -17.13 -0.49
CA PRO A 149 23.40 -17.50 -0.41
C PRO A 149 23.74 -18.35 -1.64
N GLY A 150 24.67 -17.87 -2.48
CA GLY A 150 25.31 -18.63 -3.55
C GLY A 150 24.57 -18.63 -4.89
N ALA A 151 25.07 -17.82 -5.82
CA ALA A 151 25.24 -18.24 -7.21
C ALA A 151 26.74 -18.57 -7.38
#